data_AF-A0A1I3UUG2-F1
#
_entry.id   AF-A0A1I3UUG2-F1
#
_cell.length_a   1.000
_cell.length_b   1.000
_cell.length_c   1.000
_cell.angle_alpha   90.00
_cell.angle_beta   90.00
_cell.angle_gamma   90.00
#
_symmetry.space_group_name_H-M   'P 1'
#
loop_
_entity.id
_entity.type
_entity.pdbx_description
1 polymer ?
#
loop_
_entity_poly.entity_id
_entity_poly.type
_entity_poly.pdbx_seq_one_letter_code
_entity_poly.pdbx_strand_id
1 'polypeptide(L)'
;MVFLKGLFSSLRGDFVRIHSEQQYVKAKKELEENEQYRAEELRKMQEEGYTPEMIGIAFCQLDCVLSGLRRDVREYEDVVSGNFDKEKVTIDELGSHLIKLRIWKGLSQTELAERLGVSPAQVCKDEKNEYQNISMRKLNRILQALHVEKLTIIQKINTPTCNLNKRWLQANRRK
;
A
#
# COMPACT_ATOMS: atom_id res chain seq x y z
N MET A 1 -19.66 -7.64 28.38
CA MET A 1 -19.38 -6.41 27.60
C MET A 1 -18.08 -5.72 28.05
N VAL A 2 -17.04 -6.49 28.42
CA VAL A 2 -15.73 -5.99 28.91
C VAL A 2 -14.62 -6.23 27.88
N PHE A 3 -14.77 -7.21 26.98
CA PHE A 3 -13.77 -7.62 25.98
C PHE A 3 -13.45 -6.57 24.90
N LEU A 4 -14.39 -5.68 24.56
CA LEU A 4 -14.20 -4.70 23.47
C LEU A 4 -13.44 -3.44 23.89
N LYS A 5 -13.17 -3.22 25.18
CA LYS A 5 -12.50 -1.99 25.65
C LYS A 5 -11.01 -1.94 25.29
N GLY A 6 -10.36 -3.10 25.10
CA GLY A 6 -8.98 -3.19 24.63
C GLY A 6 -8.86 -3.13 23.10
N LEU A 7 -9.88 -3.66 22.39
CA LEU A 7 -9.87 -3.81 20.95
C LEU A 7 -9.69 -2.47 20.21
N PHE A 8 -10.29 -1.39 20.70
CA PHE A 8 -10.26 -0.08 20.04
C PHE A 8 -9.11 0.83 20.49
N SER A 9 -8.51 0.62 21.68
CA SER A 9 -7.50 1.55 22.20
C SER A 9 -6.09 1.30 21.61
N SER A 10 -5.83 0.08 21.12
CA SER A 10 -4.58 -0.30 20.45
C SER A 10 -4.64 -0.28 18.92
N LEU A 11 -5.84 -0.17 18.31
CA LEU A 11 -6.02 -0.04 16.86
C LEU A 11 -5.60 1.37 16.39
N ARG A 12 -4.32 1.67 16.56
CA ARG A 12 -3.65 2.85 16.03
C ARG A 12 -3.04 2.50 14.67
N GLY A 13 -3.85 1.92 13.80
CA GLY A 13 -3.49 1.66 12.41
C GLY A 13 -3.69 2.93 11.61
N ASP A 14 -2.78 3.90 11.73
CA ASP A 14 -2.68 4.91 10.69
C ASP A 14 -2.33 4.15 9.40
N PHE A 15 -3.23 4.20 8.41
CA PHE A 15 -3.10 3.54 7.11
C PHE A 15 -2.00 4.27 6.30
N VAL A 16 -0.76 4.15 6.76
CA VAL A 16 0.40 4.84 6.18
C VAL A 16 1.10 3.85 5.25
N ARG A 17 1.14 4.19 3.96
CA ARG A 17 1.94 3.45 2.99
C ARG A 17 3.41 3.39 3.43
N ILE A 18 4.04 2.25 3.16
CA ILE A 18 5.43 1.98 3.54
C ILE A 18 6.37 2.59 2.49
N HIS A 19 7.08 3.64 2.87
CA HIS A 19 8.05 4.33 2.03
C HIS A 19 9.49 4.05 2.46
N SER A 20 9.75 3.54 3.67
CA SER A 20 11.11 3.26 4.14
C SER A 20 11.25 1.89 4.78
N GLU A 21 12.49 1.40 4.87
CA GLU A 21 12.81 0.15 5.57
C GLU A 21 12.42 0.21 7.04
N GLN A 22 12.60 1.36 7.70
CA GLN A 22 12.18 1.53 9.10
C GLN A 22 10.66 1.39 9.26
N GLN A 23 9.87 1.94 8.32
CA GLN A 23 8.42 1.77 8.30
C GLN A 23 8.05 0.31 8.02
N TYR A 24 8.77 -0.38 7.12
CA TYR A 24 8.57 -1.79 6.83
C TYR A 24 8.77 -2.67 8.06
N VAL A 25 9.90 -2.52 8.76
CA VAL A 25 10.20 -3.31 9.96
C VAL A 25 9.13 -3.11 11.03
N LYS A 26 8.69 -1.86 11.23
CA LYS A 26 7.61 -1.55 12.17
C LYS A 26 6.29 -2.20 11.74
N ALA A 27 5.87 -2.02 10.48
CA ALA A 27 4.61 -2.53 9.96
C ALA A 27 4.57 -4.07 9.97
N LYS A 28 5.70 -4.73 9.67
CA LYS A 28 5.81 -6.19 9.71
C LYS A 28 5.66 -6.73 11.14
N LYS A 29 6.33 -6.08 12.10
CA LYS A 29 6.18 -6.43 13.52
C LYS A 29 4.73 -6.25 13.99
N GLU A 30 4.11 -5.12 13.63
CA GLU A 30 2.71 -4.83 13.98
C GLU A 30 1.74 -5.83 13.32
N LEU A 31 2.01 -6.26 12.09
CA LEU A 31 1.24 -7.30 11.42
C LEU A 31 1.32 -8.63 12.18
N GLU A 32 2.53 -9.07 12.53
CA GLU A 32 2.75 -10.31 13.29
C GLU A 32 2.04 -10.28 14.65
N GLU A 33 2.16 -9.18 15.40
CA GLU A 33 1.51 -9.01 16.71
C GLU A 33 -0.03 -9.04 16.59
N ASN A 34 -0.61 -8.36 15.60
CA ASN A 34 -2.06 -8.34 15.39
C ASN A 34 -2.60 -9.70 14.90
N GLU A 35 -1.85 -10.43 14.07
CA GLU A 35 -2.22 -11.77 13.61
C GLU A 35 -2.24 -12.77 14.78
N GLN A 36 -1.23 -12.72 15.64
CA GLN A 36 -1.16 -13.54 16.86
C GLN A 36 -2.30 -13.22 17.81
N TYR A 37 -2.54 -11.93 18.07
CA TYR A 37 -3.65 -11.49 18.91
C TYR A 37 -5.00 -11.98 18.37
N ARG A 38 -5.26 -11.82 17.08
CA ARG A 38 -6.49 -12.29 16.44
C ARG A 38 -6.67 -13.80 16.59
N ALA A 39 -5.61 -14.58 16.39
CA ALA A 39 -5.68 -16.04 16.47
C ALA A 39 -6.00 -16.52 17.90
N GLU A 40 -5.38 -15.91 18.91
CA GLU A 40 -5.62 -16.23 20.32
C GLU A 40 -7.06 -15.88 20.74
N GLU A 41 -7.53 -14.67 20.40
CA GLU A 41 -8.88 -14.22 20.77
C GLU A 41 -9.96 -15.00 20.02
N LEU A 42 -9.71 -15.38 18.75
CA LEU A 42 -10.59 -16.25 18.00
C LEU A 42 -10.78 -17.59 18.72
N ARG A 43 -9.70 -18.20 19.22
CA ARG A 43 -9.76 -19.46 19.95
C ARG A 43 -10.63 -19.32 21.21
N LYS A 44 -10.41 -18.28 22.01
CA LYS A 44 -11.21 -18.02 23.22
C LYS A 44 -12.69 -17.85 22.91
N MET A 45 -13.03 -17.05 21.90
CA MET A 45 -14.43 -16.85 21.49
C MET A 45 -15.09 -18.15 21.00
N GLN A 46 -14.35 -19.02 20.34
CA GLN A 46 -14.87 -20.33 19.95
C GLN A 46 -15.13 -21.23 21.16
N GLU A 47 -14.22 -21.25 22.14
CA GLU A 47 -14.37 -22.00 23.39
C GLU A 47 -15.54 -21.50 24.24
N GLU A 48 -15.79 -20.19 24.24
CA GLU A 48 -16.94 -19.56 24.92
C GLU A 48 -18.27 -19.74 24.16
N GLY A 49 -18.26 -20.37 22.99
CA GLY A 49 -19.47 -20.73 22.23
C GLY A 49 -20.09 -19.59 21.42
N TYR A 50 -19.32 -18.55 21.07
CA TYR A 50 -19.79 -17.49 20.18
C TYR A 50 -20.08 -18.02 18.78
N THR A 51 -21.13 -17.51 18.13
CA THR A 51 -21.44 -17.89 16.76
C THR A 51 -20.43 -17.27 15.78
N PRO A 52 -20.21 -17.88 14.60
CA PRO A 52 -19.31 -17.33 13.58
C PRO A 52 -19.67 -15.90 13.16
N GLU A 53 -20.96 -15.55 13.13
CA GLU A 53 -21.43 -14.20 12.78
C GLU A 53 -21.03 -13.17 13.83
N MET A 54 -21.15 -13.51 15.12
CA MET A 54 -20.72 -12.64 16.22
C MET A 54 -19.22 -12.40 16.20
N ILE A 55 -18.45 -13.47 15.94
CA ILE A 55 -16.99 -13.41 15.78
C ILE A 55 -16.62 -12.52 14.58
N GLY A 56 -17.28 -12.70 13.44
CA GLY A 56 -17.05 -11.88 12.24
C GLY A 56 -17.33 -10.40 12.47
N ILE A 57 -18.42 -10.06 13.17
CA ILE A 57 -18.72 -8.67 13.55
C ILE A 57 -17.65 -8.11 14.50
N ALA A 58 -17.24 -8.89 15.50
CA ALA A 58 -16.23 -8.48 16.48
C ALA A 58 -14.87 -8.18 15.83
N PHE A 59 -14.45 -9.00 14.86
CA PHE A 59 -13.15 -8.86 14.21
C PHE A 59 -13.15 -8.01 12.93
N CYS A 60 -14.31 -7.58 12.41
CA CYS A 60 -14.43 -6.86 11.15
C CYS A 60 -13.42 -5.71 10.99
N GLN A 61 -13.27 -4.87 12.03
CA GLN A 61 -12.30 -3.77 11.99
C GLN A 61 -10.84 -4.25 11.98
N LEU A 62 -10.50 -5.23 12.83
CA LEU A 62 -9.15 -5.78 12.91
C LEU A 62 -8.78 -6.46 11.57
N ASP A 63 -9.73 -7.14 10.94
CA ASP A 63 -9.56 -7.78 9.63
C ASP A 63 -9.30 -6.76 8.52
N CYS A 64 -9.97 -5.61 8.55
CA CYS A 64 -9.66 -4.50 7.64
C CYS A 64 -8.24 -3.97 7.83
N VAL A 65 -7.80 -3.79 9.08
CA VAL A 65 -6.44 -3.32 9.41
C VAL A 65 -5.39 -4.34 8.97
N LEU A 66 -5.56 -5.61 9.32
CA LEU A 66 -4.68 -6.71 8.90
C LEU A 66 -4.59 -6.82 7.38
N SER A 67 -5.72 -6.69 6.68
CA SER A 67 -5.75 -6.73 5.22
C SER A 67 -4.96 -5.57 4.60
N GLY A 68 -5.08 -4.37 5.18
CA GLY A 68 -4.27 -3.20 4.80
C GLY A 68 -2.78 -3.42 5.02
N LEU A 69 -2.39 -3.82 6.24
CA LEU A 69 -1.00 -4.10 6.60
C LEU A 69 -0.37 -5.17 5.70
N ARG A 70 -1.06 -6.29 5.46
CA ARG A 70 -0.59 -7.34 4.55
C ARG A 70 -0.37 -6.81 3.14
N ARG A 71 -1.27 -5.97 2.63
CA ARG A 71 -1.15 -5.38 1.31
C ARG A 71 0.09 -4.48 1.24
N ASP A 72 0.27 -3.60 2.22
CA ASP A 72 1.35 -2.61 2.20
C ASP A 72 2.72 -3.28 2.42
N VAL A 73 2.81 -4.28 3.30
CA VAL A 73 4.01 -5.13 3.49
C VAL A 73 4.37 -5.85 2.19
N ARG A 74 3.40 -6.49 1.55
CA ARG A 74 3.60 -7.19 0.27
C ARG A 74 4.05 -6.23 -0.82
N GLU A 75 3.41 -5.07 -0.94
CA GLU A 75 3.78 -4.07 -1.94
C GLU A 75 5.23 -3.60 -1.76
N TYR A 76 5.69 -3.41 -0.52
CA TYR A 76 7.08 -3.10 -0.24
C TYR A 76 8.03 -4.24 -0.65
N GLU A 77 7.71 -5.48 -0.31
CA GLU A 77 8.51 -6.67 -0.67
C GLU A 77 8.58 -6.89 -2.19
N ASP A 78 7.46 -6.67 -2.89
CA ASP A 78 7.40 -6.66 -4.35
C ASP A 78 8.33 -5.59 -4.93
N VAL A 79 8.34 -4.38 -4.35
CA VAL A 79 9.22 -3.30 -4.81
C VAL A 79 10.69 -3.62 -4.59
N VAL A 80 11.06 -4.12 -3.40
CA VAL A 80 12.43 -4.51 -3.08
C VAL A 80 12.92 -5.63 -4.00
N SER A 81 12.09 -6.63 -4.27
CA SER A 81 12.41 -7.72 -5.20
C SER A 81 12.36 -7.31 -6.67
N GLY A 82 11.87 -6.11 -6.97
CA GLY A 82 11.69 -5.63 -8.33
C GLY A 82 10.49 -6.25 -9.05
N ASN A 83 9.49 -6.77 -8.34
CA ASN A 83 8.23 -7.26 -8.89
C ASN A 83 7.22 -6.13 -9.16
N PHE A 84 7.60 -5.15 -9.98
CA PHE A 84 6.73 -4.08 -10.48
C PHE A 84 7.23 -3.55 -11.84
N ASP A 85 6.43 -2.77 -12.55
CA ASP A 85 6.88 -2.09 -13.77
C ASP A 85 7.76 -0.90 -13.39
N LYS A 86 8.95 -0.75 -13.97
CA LYS A 86 9.87 0.35 -13.66
C LYS A 86 9.74 1.49 -14.65
N GLU A 87 9.29 1.19 -15.86
CA GLU A 87 9.29 2.11 -16.99
C GLU A 87 7.91 2.68 -17.29
N LYS A 88 6.84 2.13 -16.71
CA LYS A 88 5.47 2.59 -16.96
C LYS A 88 4.73 2.85 -15.66
N VAL A 89 4.03 3.98 -15.62
CA VAL A 89 3.23 4.40 -14.47
C VAL A 89 2.01 5.18 -14.94
N THR A 90 0.91 5.10 -14.18
CA THR A 90 -0.21 6.01 -14.39
C THR A 90 0.06 7.38 -13.76
N ILE A 91 -0.55 8.43 -14.31
CA ILE A 91 -0.35 9.79 -13.80
C ILE A 91 -0.75 9.95 -12.32
N ASP A 92 -1.76 9.21 -11.85
CA ASP A 92 -2.23 9.21 -10.46
C ASP A 92 -1.27 8.51 -9.49
N GLU A 93 -0.41 7.62 -10.00
CA GLU A 93 0.55 6.86 -9.19
C GLU A 93 2.00 7.35 -9.37
N LEU A 94 2.21 8.42 -10.14
CA LEU A 94 3.54 8.92 -10.48
C LEU A 94 4.43 9.12 -9.24
N GLY A 95 3.89 9.75 -8.20
CA GLY A 95 4.67 10.08 -7.03
C GLY A 95 5.01 8.88 -6.15
N SER A 96 4.07 7.97 -5.93
CA SER A 96 4.36 6.70 -5.23
C SER A 96 5.35 5.85 -6.04
N HIS A 97 5.29 5.88 -7.38
CA HIS A 97 6.24 5.20 -8.25
C HIS A 97 7.68 5.71 -8.13
N LEU A 98 7.88 7.02 -7.92
CA LEU A 98 9.22 7.55 -7.65
C LEU A 98 9.81 6.96 -6.35
N ILE A 99 8.99 6.78 -5.33
CA ILE A 99 9.38 6.14 -4.07
C ILE A 99 9.72 4.67 -4.32
N LYS A 100 8.90 3.95 -5.11
CA LYS A 100 9.17 2.57 -5.50
C LYS A 100 10.51 2.42 -6.21
N LEU A 101 10.79 3.29 -7.18
CA LEU A 101 12.07 3.31 -7.89
C LEU A 101 13.24 3.56 -6.93
N ARG A 102 13.11 4.49 -5.97
CA ARG A 102 14.14 4.73 -4.94
C ARG A 102 14.41 3.47 -4.11
N ILE A 103 13.36 2.86 -3.57
CA ILE A 103 13.46 1.66 -2.73
C ILE A 103 14.10 0.52 -3.52
N TRP A 104 13.66 0.28 -4.75
CA TRP A 104 14.22 -0.75 -5.62
C TRP A 104 15.70 -0.53 -5.94
N LYS A 105 16.13 0.74 -6.05
CA LYS A 105 17.56 1.10 -6.20
C LYS A 105 18.36 0.99 -4.89
N GLY A 106 17.72 0.61 -3.77
CA GLY A 106 18.37 0.47 -2.47
C GLY A 106 18.80 1.80 -1.84
N LEU A 107 18.24 2.93 -2.30
CA LEU A 107 18.62 4.24 -1.80
C LEU A 107 17.78 4.64 -0.61
N SER A 108 18.40 5.13 0.45
CA SER A 108 17.75 5.80 1.57
C SER A 108 17.27 7.21 1.18
N GLN A 109 16.38 7.77 2.00
CA GLN A 109 15.91 9.16 1.83
C GLN A 109 17.08 10.16 1.97
N THR A 110 18.04 9.87 2.84
CA THR A 110 19.25 10.70 3.04
C THR A 110 20.12 10.69 1.78
N GLU A 111 20.39 9.52 1.21
CA GLU A 111 21.19 9.42 -0.03
C GLU A 111 20.49 10.10 -1.22
N LEU A 112 19.16 9.97 -1.34
CA LEU A 112 18.42 10.72 -2.35
C LEU A 112 18.52 12.25 -2.12
N ALA A 113 18.43 12.70 -0.87
CA ALA A 113 18.55 14.11 -0.52
C ALA A 113 19.94 14.67 -0.87
N GLU A 114 21.01 13.91 -0.59
CA GLU A 114 22.38 14.25 -0.97
C GLU A 114 22.53 14.39 -2.48
N ARG A 115 22.03 13.42 -3.26
CA ARG A 115 22.06 13.49 -4.74
C ARG A 115 21.27 14.68 -5.29
N LEU A 116 20.20 15.07 -4.61
CA LEU A 116 19.37 16.21 -4.98
C LEU A 116 19.94 17.55 -4.49
N GLY A 117 20.93 17.55 -3.58
CA GLY A 117 21.42 18.76 -2.91
C GLY A 117 20.36 19.44 -2.05
N VAL A 118 19.52 18.66 -1.36
CA VAL A 118 18.47 19.16 -0.44
C VAL A 118 18.59 18.50 0.92
N SER A 119 17.82 18.97 1.91
CA SER A 119 17.82 18.34 3.24
C SER A 119 17.03 17.02 3.25
N PRO A 120 17.43 16.02 4.08
CA PRO A 120 16.65 14.78 4.25
C PRO A 120 15.21 15.03 4.70
N ALA A 121 14.98 16.07 5.52
CA ALA A 121 13.65 16.47 5.95
C ALA A 121 12.74 16.88 4.77
N GLN A 122 13.29 17.50 3.73
CA GLN A 122 12.55 17.87 2.54
C GLN A 122 12.11 16.63 1.76
N VAL A 123 13.02 15.66 1.54
CA VAL A 123 12.68 14.39 0.88
C VAL A 123 11.63 13.61 1.69
N CYS A 124 11.82 13.50 3.01
CA CYS A 124 10.85 12.84 3.87
C CYS A 124 9.45 13.47 3.78
N LYS A 125 9.35 14.81 3.79
CA LYS A 125 8.08 15.53 3.62
C LYS A 125 7.47 15.29 2.24
N ASP A 126 8.27 15.34 1.19
CA ASP A 126 7.81 15.12 -0.18
C ASP A 126 7.29 13.69 -0.36
N GLU A 127 8.02 12.68 0.12
CA GLU A 127 7.62 11.28 0.06
C GLU A 127 6.40 10.98 0.91
N LYS A 128 6.27 11.62 2.09
CA LYS A 128 5.08 11.49 2.94
C LYS A 128 3.80 11.90 2.21
N ASN A 129 3.89 12.91 1.34
CA ASN A 129 2.79 13.36 0.49
C ASN A 129 2.85 12.74 -0.91
N GLU A 130 3.63 11.68 -1.12
CA GLU A 130 3.79 10.98 -2.39
C GLU A 130 4.07 11.92 -3.56
N TYR A 131 4.90 12.94 -3.35
CA TYR A 131 5.22 13.94 -4.37
C TYR A 131 3.99 14.55 -5.08
N GLN A 132 2.85 14.66 -4.38
CA GLN A 132 1.66 15.27 -4.95
C GLN A 132 1.97 16.67 -5.49
N ASN A 133 1.46 16.97 -6.68
CA ASN A 133 1.68 18.23 -7.40
C ASN A 133 3.17 18.54 -7.69
N ILE A 134 3.99 17.51 -7.88
CA ILE A 134 5.39 17.67 -8.29
C ILE A 134 5.49 18.42 -9.63
N SER A 135 6.39 19.40 -9.69
CA SER A 135 6.68 20.10 -10.95
C SER A 135 7.53 19.22 -11.88
N MET A 136 7.35 19.37 -13.19
CA MET A 136 8.16 18.65 -14.20
C MET A 136 9.67 18.84 -14.00
N ARG A 137 10.09 20.03 -13.55
CA ARG A 137 11.51 20.30 -13.24
C ARG A 137 12.00 19.44 -12.07
N LYS A 138 11.21 19.31 -11.00
CA LYS A 138 11.58 18.50 -9.84
C LYS A 138 11.53 17.01 -10.17
N LEU A 139 10.54 16.57 -10.94
CA LEU A 139 10.45 15.20 -11.46
C LEU A 139 11.73 14.83 -12.23
N ASN A 140 12.14 15.66 -13.19
CA ASN A 140 13.35 15.39 -13.97
C ASN A 140 14.61 15.28 -13.09
N ARG A 141 14.76 16.17 -12.09
CA ARG A 141 15.88 16.10 -11.13
C ARG A 141 15.89 14.81 -10.33
N ILE A 142 14.72 14.33 -9.90
CA ILE A 142 14.59 13.05 -9.18
C ILE A 142 14.96 11.88 -10.09
N LEU A 143 14.42 11.84 -11.32
CA LEU A 143 14.74 10.77 -12.27
C LEU A 143 16.24 10.73 -12.60
N GLN A 144 16.88 11.88 -12.75
CA GLN A 144 18.33 11.99 -12.92
C GLN A 144 19.09 11.46 -11.69
N ALA A 145 18.69 11.84 -10.48
CA ALA A 145 19.30 11.36 -9.23
C ALA A 145 19.13 9.84 -9.03
N LEU A 146 18.04 9.27 -9.54
CA LEU A 146 17.75 7.84 -9.52
C LEU A 146 18.35 7.07 -10.70
N HIS A 147 19.01 7.75 -11.64
CA HIS A 147 19.53 7.18 -12.90
C HIS A 147 18.46 6.41 -13.68
N VAL A 148 17.29 7.03 -13.86
CA VAL A 148 16.19 6.50 -14.66
C VAL A 148 16.22 7.18 -16.03
N GLU A 149 16.58 6.42 -17.06
CA GLU A 149 16.73 6.94 -18.43
C GLU A 149 15.37 7.25 -19.09
N LYS A 150 14.36 6.43 -18.79
CA LYS A 150 13.04 6.51 -19.42
C LYS A 150 11.94 6.18 -18.42
N LEU A 151 10.90 7.01 -18.42
CA LEU A 151 9.65 6.75 -17.72
C LEU A 151 8.48 7.15 -18.62
N THR A 152 7.55 6.22 -18.81
CA THR A 152 6.36 6.34 -19.63
C THR A 152 5.18 6.60 -18.72
N ILE A 153 4.63 7.82 -18.78
CA ILE A 153 3.45 8.20 -18.01
C ILE A 153 2.23 7.96 -18.90
N ILE A 154 1.29 7.15 -18.40
CA ILE A 154 0.02 6.86 -19.08
C ILE A 154 -1.15 7.43 -18.30
N GLN A 155 -2.25 7.68 -19.00
CA GLN A 155 -3.52 7.98 -18.33
C GLN A 155 -4.19 6.67 -17.91
N LYS A 156 -4.81 6.70 -16.73
CA LYS A 156 -5.69 5.62 -16.30
C LYS A 156 -6.98 5.71 -17.12
N ILE A 157 -7.13 4.79 -18.06
CA ILE A 157 -8.35 4.73 -18.87
C ILE A 157 -9.39 4.01 -18.02
N ASN A 158 -10.32 4.76 -17.43
CA ASN A 158 -11.51 4.17 -16.80
C ASN A 158 -12.38 3.61 -17.92
N THR A 159 -12.14 2.38 -18.34
CA THR A 159 -13.13 1.65 -19.13
C THR A 159 -14.24 1.25 -18.19
N PRO A 160 -15.46 1.83 -18.27
CA PRO A 160 -16.59 1.25 -17.58
C PRO A 160 -16.75 -0.16 -18.15
N THR A 161 -16.44 -1.18 -17.35
CA THR A 161 -16.76 -2.57 -17.69
C THR A 161 -18.27 -2.70 -17.59
N CYS A 162 -18.99 -2.16 -18.57
CA CYS A 162 -20.38 -2.49 -18.75
C CYS A 162 -20.40 -3.94 -19.23
N ASN A 163 -20.66 -4.87 -18.30
CA ASN A 163 -20.86 -6.28 -18.61
C ASN A 163 -22.23 -6.50 -19.28
N LEU A 164 -22.52 -5.71 -20.31
CA LEU A 164 -23.67 -5.85 -21.21
C LEU A 164 -23.19 -6.45 -22.54
N ASN A 165 -22.60 -7.64 -22.55
CA ASN A 165 -22.68 -8.54 -23.74
C ASN A 165 -22.08 -9.94 -23.59
N LYS A 166 -22.40 -10.68 -22.51
CA LYS A 166 -22.41 -12.15 -22.61
C LYS A 166 -23.83 -12.72 -22.70
N ARG A 167 -24.79 -12.04 -22.05
CA ARG A 167 -26.21 -12.47 -21.99
C ARG A 167 -27.01 -12.09 -23.25
N TRP A 168 -26.76 -10.93 -23.86
CA TRP A 168 -27.43 -10.47 -25.10
C TRP A 168 -26.95 -11.24 -26.35
N LEU A 169 -25.64 -11.51 -26.48
CA LEU A 169 -25.08 -12.31 -27.59
C LEU A 169 -25.52 -13.79 -27.57
N GLN A 170 -25.89 -14.33 -26.40
CA GLN A 170 -26.46 -15.68 -26.28
C GLN A 170 -27.97 -15.71 -26.57
N ALA A 171 -28.70 -14.62 -26.26
CA ALA A 171 -30.14 -14.52 -26.50
C ALA A 171 -30.50 -14.31 -27.98
N ASN A 172 -29.64 -13.66 -28.77
CA ASN A 172 -29.92 -13.33 -30.18
C ASN A 172 -29.25 -14.24 -31.24
N ARG A 173 -28.67 -15.39 -30.85
CA ARG A 173 -28.20 -16.42 -31.81
C ARG A 173 -29.27 -17.43 -32.24
N ARG A 174 -30.53 -17.25 -31.81
CA ARG A 174 -31.67 -18.06 -32.23
C ARG A 174 -32.69 -17.19 -32.97
N LYS A 175 -32.34 -16.72 -34.15
CA LYS A 175 -33.27 -16.39 -35.24
C LYS A 175 -32.60 -16.71 -36.56
#